data_AF-A0A7K4AH11-F1
#
_entry.id   AF-A0A7K4AH11-F1
#
_cell.length_a   1.000
_cell.length_b   1.000
_cell.length_c   1.000
_cell.angle_alpha   90.00
_cell.angle_beta   90.00
_cell.angle_gamma   90.00
#
_symmetry.space_group_name_H-M   'P 1'
#
loop_
_entity.id
_entity.type
_entity.pdbx_description
1 polymer ?
#
loop_
_entity_poly.entity_id
_entity_poly.type
_entity_poly.pdbx_seq_one_letter_code
_entity_poly.pdbx_strand_id
1 'polypeptide(L)' 'NIAKIFKGITAKKLFEKHPELRDQLWDGHLWNPSYYVGTCGDATKDVIERYVEMQKVK' A
#
# COMPACT_ATOMS: atom_id res chain seq x y z
N ASN A 1 13.24 -5.25 -5.15
CA ASN A 1 12.49 -3.99 -5.35
C ASN A 1 12.28 -3.32 -4.00
N ILE A 2 12.66 -2.05 -3.85
CA ILE A 2 12.56 -1.25 -2.62
C ILE A 2 11.13 -1.15 -2.09
N ALA A 3 10.12 -1.06 -2.96
CA ALA A 3 8.71 -0.99 -2.56
C ALA A 3 8.26 -2.25 -1.81
N LYS A 4 8.73 -3.43 -2.23
CA LYS A 4 8.41 -4.71 -1.57
C LYS A 4 9.00 -4.76 -0.15
N ILE A 5 10.25 -4.33 -0.01
CA ILE A 5 10.94 -4.29 1.29
C ILE A 5 10.22 -3.31 2.22
N PHE A 6 9.91 -2.12 1.72
CA PHE A 6 9.24 -1.08 2.49
C PHE A 6 7.86 -1.54 2.98
N LYS A 7 7.02 -2.07 2.08
CA LYS A 7 5.68 -2.58 2.41
C LYS A 7 5.75 -3.73 3.43
N GLY A 8 6.71 -4.64 3.28
CA GLY A 8 6.88 -5.77 4.21
C GLY A 8 7.31 -5.33 5.62
N ILE A 9 8.35 -4.49 5.72
CA ILE A 9 8.87 -4.04 7.02
C ILE A 9 7.84 -3.18 7.75
N THR A 10 7.20 -2.25 7.04
CA THR A 10 6.18 -1.38 7.64
C THR A 10 4.95 -2.17 8.09
N ALA A 11 4.50 -3.15 7.31
CA ALA A 11 3.40 -4.03 7.73
C ALA A 11 3.74 -4.81 8.99
N LYS A 12 4.93 -5.43 9.05
CA LYS A 12 5.38 -6.14 10.25
C LYS A 12 5.38 -5.23 11.48
N LYS A 13 6.02 -4.07 11.39
CA LYS A 13 6.11 -3.12 12.52
C LYS A 13 4.75 -2.59 12.95
N LEU A 14 3.84 -2.33 12.01
CA LEU A 14 2.49 -1.86 12.33
C LEU A 14 1.69 -2.94 13.05
N PHE A 15 1.73 -4.20 12.60
CA PHE A 15 1.06 -5.28 13.31
C PHE A 15 1.68 -5.61 14.68
N GLU A 16 2.99 -5.40 14.87
CA GLU A 16 3.63 -5.55 16.18
C GLU A 16 3.19 -4.45 17.16
N LYS A 17 3.04 -3.21 16.67
CA LYS A 17 2.63 -2.07 17.49
C LYS A 17 1.11 -2.01 17.71
N HIS A 18 0.36 -2.48 16.73
CA HIS A 18 -1.10 -2.45 16.67
C HIS A 18 -1.65 -3.82 16.28
N PRO A 19 -1.66 -4.79 17.22
CA PRO A 19 -2.16 -6.14 16.96
C PRO A 19 -3.63 -6.16 16.50
N GLU A 20 -4.43 -5.18 16.93
CA GLU A 20 -5.84 -5.02 16.56
C GLU A 20 -6.06 -4.85 15.05
N LEU A 21 -5.04 -4.39 14.32
CA LEU A 21 -5.12 -4.23 12.87
C LEU A 21 -5.22 -5.57 12.14
N ARG A 22 -4.77 -6.68 12.75
CA ARG A 22 -4.87 -8.01 12.11
C ARG A 22 -6.32 -8.46 11.95
N ASP A 23 -7.16 -8.14 12.94
CA ASP A 23 -8.57 -8.51 12.95
C ASP A 23 -9.40 -7.55 12.09
N GLN A 24 -8.94 -6.30 11.94
CA GLN A 24 -9.64 -5.27 11.16
C GLN A 24 -9.31 -5.30 9.67
N LEU A 25 -8.14 -5.82 9.28
CA LEU A 25 -7.63 -5.73 7.92
C LEU A 25 -7.40 -7.11 7.31
N TRP A 26 -8.25 -7.46 6.34
CA TRP A 26 -8.12 -8.57 5.37
C TRP A 26 -7.16 -9.69 5.77
N ASP A 27 -7.39 -10.33 6.93
CA ASP A 27 -6.59 -11.46 7.43
C ASP A 27 -5.07 -11.19 7.47
N GLY A 28 -4.67 -10.01 7.95
CA GLY A 28 -3.26 -9.62 8.05
C GLY A 28 -2.65 -9.02 6.79
N HIS A 29 -3.45 -8.70 5.76
CA HIS A 29 -3.00 -7.93 4.61
C HIS A 29 -3.17 -6.41 4.82
N LEU A 30 -2.07 -5.73 5.17
CA LEU A 30 -2.07 -4.27 5.38
C LEU A 30 -2.07 -3.46 4.07
N TRP A 31 -1.26 -3.88 3.09
CA TRP A 31 -1.07 -3.15 1.84
C TRP A 31 -1.67 -3.92 0.67
N ASN A 32 -2.32 -3.22 -0.27
CA ASN A 32 -2.65 -3.77 -1.58
C ASN A 32 -1.35 -4.35 -2.21
N PRO A 33 -1.36 -5.55 -2.82
CA PRO A 33 -0.17 -6.14 -3.44
C PRO A 33 0.51 -5.23 -4.49
N SER A 34 -0.27 -4.45 -5.22
CA SER A 34 0.19 -3.51 -6.24
C SER A 34 0.83 -2.26 -5.62
N TYR A 35 1.67 -1.57 -6.40
CA TYR A 35 2.20 -0.25 -6.05
C TYR A 35 2.41 0.56 -7.34
N TYR A 36 2.33 1.88 -7.22
CA TYR A 36 2.70 2.82 -8.28
C TYR A 36 4.02 3.49 -7.93
N VAL A 37 4.86 3.75 -8.94
CA VAL A 37 6.09 4.53 -8.82
C VAL A 37 6.23 5.42 -10.06
N GLY A 38 6.49 6.70 -9.83
CA GLY A 38 6.70 7.69 -10.89
C GLY A 38 7.74 8.72 -10.47
N THR A 39 8.38 9.34 -11.45
CA THR A 39 9.35 10.42 -11.28
C THR A 39 8.67 11.70 -10.79
N CYS A 40 9.40 12.54 -10.05
CA CYS A 40 8.92 13.87 -9.67
C CYS A 40 8.67 14.71 -10.93
N GLY A 41 7.40 14.96 -11.24
CA GLY A 41 6.94 15.59 -12.48
C GLY A 41 5.81 14.80 -13.13
N ASP A 42 5.96 13.48 -13.25
CA ASP A 42 4.98 12.60 -13.90
C ASP A 42 3.95 12.04 -12.92
N ALA A 43 4.28 11.98 -11.63
CA ALA A 43 3.35 11.63 -10.56
C ALA A 43 2.46 12.83 -10.17
N THR A 44 1.67 13.33 -11.13
CA THR A 44 0.67 14.37 -10.85
C THR A 44 -0.45 13.81 -9.97
N LYS A 45 -1.22 14.71 -9.34
CA LYS A 45 -2.39 14.35 -8.54
C LYS A 45 -3.35 13.44 -9.32
N ASP A 46 -3.68 13.81 -10.56
CA ASP A 46 -4.62 13.07 -11.41
C ASP A 46 -4.14 11.63 -11.69
N VAL A 47 -2.82 11.45 -11.88
CA VAL A 47 -2.24 10.12 -12.12
C VAL A 47 -2.34 9.24 -10.87
N ILE A 48 -2.09 9.82 -9.69
CA ILE A 48 -2.20 9.12 -8.41
C ILE A 48 -3.67 8.76 -8.13
N GLU A 49 -4.60 9.70 -8.35
CA GLU A 49 -6.04 9.47 -8.17
C GLU A 49 -6.54 8.35 -9.08
N ARG A 50 -6.19 8.41 -10.38
CA ARG A 50 -6.53 7.37 -11.34
C ARG A 50 -5.98 6.00 -10.94
N TYR A 51 -4.74 5.94 -10.44
CA TYR A 51 -4.19 4.68 -9.94
C TYR A 51 -5.02 4.13 -8.78
N VAL A 52 -5.39 4.97 -7.79
CA VAL A 52 -6.20 4.58 -6.63
C VAL A 52 -7.60 4.12 -7.05
N GLU A 53 -8.25 4.80 -7.99
CA GLU A 53 -9.56 4.42 -8.54
C GLU A 53 -9.51 3.06 -9.24
N MET A 54 -8.47 2.83 -10.05
CA MET A 54 -8.26 1.54 -10.72
C MET A 54 -8.02 0.38 -9.75
N GLN A 55 -7.50 0.65 -8.54
CA GLN A 55 -7.34 -0.40 -7.53
C GLN A 55 -8.67 -0.88 -6.91
N LYS A 56 -9.77 -0.15 -7.09
CA LYS A 56 -11.12 -0.55 -6.59
C LYS A 56 -11.81 -1.58 -7.50
N VAL A 57 -11.29 -1.80 -8.71
CA VAL A 57 -11.90 -2.70 -9.68
C VAL A 57 -11.45 -4.12 -9.39
N LYS A 58 -12.40 -4.94 -8.95
CA LYS A 58 -12.32 -6.40 -9.01
C LYS A 58 -13.39 -6.88 -9.96
#